data_AF-A0A7W5V083-F1
#
_entry.id   AF-A0A7W5V083-F1
#
_cell.length_a   1.000
_cell.length_b   1.000
_cell.length_c   1.000
_cell.angle_alpha   90.00
_cell.angle_beta   90.00
_cell.angle_gamma   90.00
#
_symmetry.space_group_name_H-M   'P 1'
#
loop_
_entity.id
_entity.type
_entity.pdbx_description
1 polymer ?
#
loop_
_entity_poly.entity_id
_entity_poly.type
_entity_poly.pdbx_seq_one_letter_code
_entity_poly.pdbx_strand_id
1 'polypeptide(L)'
;MTDFAGIDDQLRVAKERVRHLEHLTRQRGALTGQIQQVRQAIVDLTPRLAEEEQDVVRLESGFVGFLAKLAGSKEERLAQERIEAEAVRQRLHGHRLRLSALEGDLEGIDAERVALEAAPGEYARLLGEKERLLIELDGDPRGRDLAELASTLGDLTADLHEHEEARKAGMAAGAELAHVLDRLNSARGASTWDMFGGGVLADSIERNRLQQADEAAWRAQRALDVFARELADVGVMANPRLPEVDTRWFVDTFFDNIVTDVMKHHRITGTHDAVAQAAQWVEETVASISRRTAELSSECALLQARRDALLAPGP
;
A
#
# COMPACT_ATOMS: atom_id res chain seq x y z
N MET A 1 -22.61 15.52 -43.32
CA MET A 1 -21.20 15.74 -42.96
C MET A 1 -21.17 15.81 -41.45
N THR A 2 -20.66 14.78 -40.78
CA THR A 2 -20.52 14.76 -39.33
C THR A 2 -19.53 15.86 -38.93
N ASP A 3 -19.97 16.82 -38.12
CA ASP A 3 -19.13 17.97 -37.71
C ASP A 3 -18.18 17.54 -36.59
N PHE A 4 -17.04 16.99 -36.98
CA PHE A 4 -15.97 16.63 -36.05
C PHE A 4 -15.23 17.84 -35.48
N ALA A 5 -15.36 19.04 -36.08
CA ALA A 5 -14.64 20.23 -35.61
C ALA A 5 -15.19 20.70 -34.25
N GLY A 6 -16.51 20.64 -34.05
CA GLY A 6 -17.14 20.97 -32.77
C GLY A 6 -16.73 20.05 -31.62
N ILE A 7 -16.72 18.73 -31.85
CA ILE A 7 -16.33 17.76 -30.82
C ILE A 7 -14.82 17.81 -30.53
N ASP A 8 -14.00 18.09 -31.54
CA ASP A 8 -12.56 18.23 -31.40
C ASP A 8 -12.17 19.44 -30.55
N ASP A 9 -12.90 20.55 -30.70
CA ASP A 9 -12.70 21.75 -29.87
C ASP A 9 -13.06 21.49 -28.40
N GLN A 10 -14.21 20.84 -28.16
CA GLN A 10 -14.65 20.43 -26.82
C GLN A 10 -13.66 19.45 -26.17
N LEU A 11 -13.14 18.48 -26.93
CA LEU A 11 -12.12 17.55 -26.46
C LEU A 11 -10.82 18.26 -26.07
N ARG A 12 -10.40 19.30 -26.81
CA ARG A 12 -9.20 20.08 -26.49
C ARG A 12 -9.36 20.81 -25.15
N VAL A 13 -10.47 21.52 -24.96
CA VAL A 13 -10.78 22.24 -23.72
C VAL A 13 -10.90 21.28 -22.53
N ALA A 14 -11.61 20.16 -22.69
CA ALA A 14 -11.74 19.17 -21.63
C ALA A 14 -10.38 18.55 -21.26
N LYS A 15 -9.53 18.25 -22.25
CA LYS A 15 -8.16 17.72 -22.02
C LYS A 15 -7.26 18.71 -21.28
N GLU A 16 -7.35 19.99 -21.58
CA GLU A 16 -6.62 21.04 -20.86
C GLU A 16 -7.04 21.10 -19.39
N ARG A 17 -8.34 21.02 -19.11
CA ARG A 17 -8.87 20.97 -17.73
C ARG A 17 -8.40 19.74 -16.97
N VAL A 18 -8.34 18.57 -17.63
CA VAL A 18 -7.78 17.35 -17.03
C VAL A 18 -6.29 17.52 -16.70
N ARG A 19 -5.49 18.04 -17.64
CA ARG A 19 -4.06 18.32 -17.41
C ARG A 19 -3.82 19.29 -16.26
N HIS A 20 -4.70 20.29 -16.14
CA HIS A 20 -4.66 21.25 -15.04
C HIS A 20 -4.96 20.58 -13.69
N LEU A 21 -6.00 19.76 -13.62
CA LEU A 21 -6.32 18.96 -12.43
C LEU A 21 -5.16 18.03 -12.02
N GLU A 22 -4.50 17.38 -12.98
CA GLU A 22 -3.32 16.55 -12.72
C GLU A 22 -2.15 17.37 -12.18
N HIS A 23 -1.92 18.57 -12.73
CA HIS A 23 -0.88 19.49 -12.24
C HIS A 23 -1.15 19.91 -10.80
N LEU A 24 -2.37 20.34 -10.49
CA LEU A 24 -2.79 20.70 -9.13
C LEU A 24 -2.67 19.52 -8.17
N THR A 25 -3.00 18.30 -8.61
CA THR A 25 -2.86 17.09 -7.80
C THR A 25 -1.40 16.80 -7.43
N ARG A 26 -0.46 16.98 -8.37
CA ARG A 26 0.98 16.87 -8.10
C ARG A 26 1.46 17.97 -7.14
N GLN A 27 1.05 19.22 -7.38
CA GLN A 27 1.39 20.35 -6.50
C GLN A 27 0.89 20.13 -5.07
N ARG A 28 -0.36 19.69 -4.91
CA ARG A 28 -0.95 19.33 -3.61
C ARG A 28 -0.11 18.29 -2.88
N GLY A 29 0.34 17.24 -3.57
CA GLY A 29 1.20 16.20 -3.01
C GLY A 29 2.51 16.78 -2.46
N ALA A 30 3.17 17.65 -3.24
CA ALA A 30 4.38 18.33 -2.80
C ALA A 30 4.13 19.24 -1.59
N LEU A 31 3.05 20.02 -1.61
CA LEU A 31 2.68 20.95 -0.53
C LEU A 31 2.33 20.22 0.76
N THR A 32 1.59 19.10 0.66
CA THR A 32 1.30 18.22 1.80
C THR A 32 2.58 17.68 2.43
N GLY A 33 3.56 17.29 1.61
CA GLY A 33 4.89 16.88 2.10
C GLY A 33 5.62 18.00 2.85
N GLN A 34 5.59 19.24 2.32
CA GLN A 34 6.18 20.40 2.98
C GLN A 34 5.48 20.72 4.31
N ILE A 35 4.15 20.64 4.36
CA ILE A 35 3.35 20.84 5.57
C ILE A 35 3.76 19.83 6.64
N GLN A 36 3.91 18.55 6.29
CA GLN A 36 4.35 17.51 7.22
C GLN A 36 5.75 17.80 7.78
N GLN A 37 6.69 18.23 6.93
CA GLN A 37 8.04 18.61 7.37
C GLN A 37 8.03 19.80 8.33
N VAL A 38 7.25 20.84 8.02
CA VAL A 38 7.15 22.03 8.89
C VAL A 38 6.45 21.69 10.20
N ARG A 39 5.40 20.87 10.18
CA ARG A 39 4.74 20.37 11.40
C ARG A 39 5.70 19.59 12.27
N GLN A 40 6.51 18.70 11.70
CA GLN A 40 7.53 17.98 12.46
C GLN A 40 8.56 18.93 13.08
N ALA A 41 9.05 19.93 12.33
CA ALA A 41 9.96 20.94 12.86
C ALA A 41 9.35 21.73 14.03
N ILE A 42 8.04 22.05 13.98
CA ILE A 42 7.33 22.68 15.10
C ILE A 42 7.26 21.73 16.31
N VAL A 43 6.96 20.45 16.09
CA VAL A 43 6.95 19.42 17.15
C VAL A 43 8.32 19.31 17.82
N ASP A 44 9.41 19.34 17.05
CA ASP A 44 10.78 19.20 17.58
C ASP A 44 11.26 20.48 18.29
N LEU A 45 10.88 21.67 17.80
CA LEU A 45 11.30 22.95 18.39
C LEU A 45 10.51 23.33 19.65
N THR A 46 9.28 22.84 19.80
CA THR A 46 8.42 23.15 20.96
C THR A 46 9.02 22.70 22.30
N PRO A 47 9.44 21.43 22.49
CA PRO A 47 10.07 21.01 23.75
C PRO A 47 11.42 21.69 23.97
N ARG A 48 12.20 21.93 22.90
CA ARG A 48 13.46 22.67 23.00
C ARG A 48 13.25 24.08 23.54
N LEU A 49 12.25 24.81 23.06
CA LEU A 49 11.93 26.13 23.61
C LEU A 49 11.61 26.06 25.11
N ALA A 50 10.87 25.04 25.53
CA ALA A 50 10.52 24.86 26.95
C ALA A 50 11.77 24.58 27.82
N GLU A 51 12.75 23.82 27.30
CA GLU A 51 14.04 23.60 27.96
C GLU A 51 14.82 24.91 28.14
N GLU A 52 14.99 25.70 27.06
CA GLU A 52 15.70 26.98 27.12
C GLU A 52 15.00 27.98 28.06
N GLU A 53 13.67 28.06 28.01
CA GLU A 53 12.89 28.91 28.93
C GLU A 53 13.02 28.47 30.39
N GLN A 54 13.08 27.16 30.66
CA GLN A 54 13.29 26.63 32.01
C GLN A 54 14.69 26.97 32.53
N ASP A 55 15.71 26.93 31.68
CA ASP A 55 17.09 27.25 32.04
C ASP A 55 17.26 28.74 32.35
N VAL A 56 16.59 29.63 31.58
CA VAL A 56 16.45 31.05 31.91
C VAL A 56 15.80 31.22 33.30
N VAL A 57 14.65 30.60 33.56
CA VAL A 57 13.94 30.71 34.85
C VAL A 57 14.79 30.19 36.00
N ARG A 58 15.53 29.09 35.81
CA ARG A 58 16.43 28.50 36.81
C ARG A 58 17.57 29.45 37.16
N LEU A 59 18.13 30.17 36.19
CA LEU A 59 19.17 31.17 36.42
C LEU A 59 18.62 32.46 37.04
N GLU A 60 17.39 32.85 36.72
CA GLU A 60 16.71 33.99 37.34
C GLU A 60 16.34 33.72 38.80
N SER A 61 15.80 32.53 39.09
CA SER A 61 15.25 32.14 40.40
C SER A 61 16.27 31.49 41.33
N GLY A 62 17.33 30.90 40.77
CA GLY A 62 18.37 30.18 41.50
C GLY A 62 19.54 31.07 41.92
N PHE A 63 19.99 30.88 43.16
CA PHE A 63 21.27 31.31 43.74
C PHE A 63 21.40 32.67 44.46
N VAL A 64 20.39 33.13 45.19
CA VAL A 64 20.60 34.23 46.16
C VAL A 64 21.72 33.91 47.19
N GLY A 65 22.03 32.63 47.46
CA GLY A 65 23.01 32.21 48.48
C GLY A 65 24.46 31.91 48.03
N PHE A 66 24.72 31.63 46.75
CA PHE A 66 26.08 31.25 46.25
C PHE A 66 26.72 32.32 45.36
N LEU A 67 25.94 33.31 44.90
CA LEU A 67 26.35 34.29 43.88
C LEU A 67 27.13 35.49 44.40
N ALA A 68 27.29 35.65 45.71
CA ALA A 68 28.06 36.75 46.28
C ALA A 68 29.57 36.75 45.89
N LYS A 69 30.08 35.68 45.24
CA LYS A 69 31.48 35.56 44.80
C LYS A 69 31.71 35.49 43.27
N LEU A 70 30.67 35.42 42.44
CA LEU A 70 30.79 35.14 40.99
C LEU A 70 29.81 35.93 40.09
N ALA A 71 29.30 37.07 40.57
CA ALA A 71 28.23 37.85 39.93
C ALA A 71 28.41 38.12 38.42
N GLY A 72 29.63 38.40 37.94
CA GLY A 72 29.91 38.66 36.53
C GLY A 72 29.65 37.46 35.60
N SER A 73 29.99 36.24 36.03
CA SER A 73 29.77 35.02 35.24
C SER A 73 28.31 34.60 35.13
N LYS A 74 27.44 35.04 36.04
CA LYS A 74 26.02 34.71 36.06
C LYS A 74 25.22 35.59 35.10
N GLU A 75 25.51 36.88 35.09
CA GLU A 75 24.88 37.83 34.16
C GLU A 75 25.21 37.48 32.71
N GLU A 76 26.44 37.10 32.42
CA GLU A 76 26.87 36.66 31.08
C GLU A 76 26.15 35.38 30.65
N ARG A 77 26.03 34.38 31.53
CA ARG A 77 25.28 33.14 31.26
C ARG A 77 23.79 33.40 31.07
N LEU A 78 23.17 34.23 31.92
CA LEU A 78 21.75 34.58 31.77
C LEU A 78 21.49 35.30 30.44
N ALA A 79 22.39 36.19 30.01
CA ALA A 79 22.28 36.86 28.73
C ALA A 79 22.35 35.86 27.56
N GLN A 80 23.26 34.89 27.64
CA GLN A 80 23.41 33.83 26.63
C GLN A 80 22.13 32.98 26.51
N GLU A 81 21.60 32.51 27.62
CA GLU A 81 20.41 31.62 27.67
C GLU A 81 19.16 32.36 27.15
N ARG A 82 19.05 33.67 27.42
CA ARG A 82 17.99 34.52 26.85
C ARG A 82 18.11 34.65 25.33
N ILE A 83 19.33 34.77 24.79
CA ILE A 83 19.58 34.82 23.34
C ILE A 83 19.21 33.48 22.70
N GLU A 84 19.56 32.36 23.33
CA GLU A 84 19.26 31.01 22.85
C GLU A 84 17.74 30.75 22.84
N ALA A 85 17.04 31.06 23.95
CA ALA A 85 15.59 30.97 24.04
C ALA A 85 14.88 31.84 22.99
N GLU A 86 15.32 33.08 22.80
CA GLU A 86 14.74 33.99 21.79
C GLU A 86 15.00 33.49 20.36
N ALA A 87 16.17 32.93 20.08
CA ALA A 87 16.48 32.36 18.77
C ALA A 87 15.58 31.15 18.45
N VAL A 88 15.33 30.26 19.43
CA VAL A 88 14.39 29.13 19.25
C VAL A 88 12.96 29.63 19.08
N ARG A 89 12.55 30.65 19.86
CA ARG A 89 11.22 31.28 19.76
C ARG A 89 10.97 31.88 18.38
N GLN A 90 11.94 32.61 17.83
CA GLN A 90 11.85 33.20 16.49
C GLN A 90 11.75 32.13 15.40
N ARG A 91 12.54 31.05 15.50
CA ARG A 91 12.44 29.91 14.55
C ARG A 91 11.06 29.25 14.62
N LEU A 92 10.55 28.98 15.82
CA LEU A 92 9.23 28.40 16.02
C LEU A 92 8.13 29.31 15.45
N HIS A 93 8.21 30.62 15.69
CA HIS A 93 7.28 31.59 15.12
C HIS A 93 7.34 31.60 13.58
N GLY A 94 8.54 31.62 12.98
CA GLY A 94 8.72 31.54 11.54
C GLY A 94 8.14 30.27 10.92
N HIS A 95 8.33 29.12 11.57
CA HIS A 95 7.72 27.86 11.12
C HIS A 95 6.20 27.86 11.23
N ARG A 96 5.61 28.47 12.27
CA ARG A 96 4.15 28.62 12.40
C ARG A 96 3.55 29.51 11.32
N LEU A 97 4.20 30.64 11.02
CA LEU A 97 3.78 31.51 9.90
C LEU A 97 3.87 30.78 8.56
N ARG A 98 4.98 30.07 8.33
CA ARG A 98 5.16 29.25 7.13
C ARG A 98 4.09 28.16 7.03
N LEU A 99 3.76 27.48 8.14
CA LEU A 99 2.70 26.47 8.16
C LEU A 99 1.36 27.07 7.74
N SER A 100 0.97 28.19 8.33
CA SER A 100 -0.29 28.87 7.98
C SER A 100 -0.35 29.31 6.52
N ALA A 101 0.77 29.80 5.95
CA ALA A 101 0.82 30.16 4.54
C ALA A 101 0.66 28.92 3.64
N LEU A 102 1.37 27.83 3.93
CA LEU A 102 1.28 26.58 3.18
C LEU A 102 -0.13 25.94 3.29
N GLU A 103 -0.77 26.03 4.45
CA GLU A 103 -2.15 25.58 4.64
C GLU A 103 -3.14 26.40 3.82
N GLY A 104 -2.97 27.74 3.75
CA GLY A 104 -3.78 28.59 2.87
C GLY A 104 -3.57 28.29 1.38
N ASP A 105 -2.33 28.07 0.95
CA ASP A 105 -2.02 27.65 -0.42
C ASP A 105 -2.69 26.29 -0.74
N LEU A 106 -2.69 25.36 0.22
CA LEU A 106 -3.31 24.04 0.08
C LEU A 106 -4.83 24.15 -0.08
N GLU A 107 -5.47 24.99 0.73
CA GLU A 107 -6.91 25.28 0.63
C GLU A 107 -7.27 25.86 -0.75
N GLY A 108 -6.46 26.78 -1.26
CA GLY A 108 -6.64 27.34 -2.61
C GLY A 108 -6.55 26.28 -3.71
N ILE A 109 -5.51 25.43 -3.65
CA ILE A 109 -5.33 24.32 -4.59
C ILE A 109 -6.50 23.34 -4.50
N ASP A 110 -6.93 22.96 -3.29
CA ASP A 110 -8.02 22.00 -3.12
C ASP A 110 -9.36 22.56 -3.63
N ALA A 111 -9.64 23.86 -3.43
CA ALA A 111 -10.82 24.51 -3.99
C ALA A 111 -10.81 24.49 -5.53
N GLU A 112 -9.67 24.76 -6.16
CA GLU A 112 -9.54 24.72 -7.62
C GLU A 112 -9.68 23.30 -8.17
N ARG A 113 -9.15 22.29 -7.45
CA ARG A 113 -9.33 20.87 -7.81
C ARG A 113 -10.79 20.45 -7.78
N VAL A 114 -11.56 20.87 -6.76
CA VAL A 114 -13.01 20.61 -6.68
C VAL A 114 -13.74 21.19 -7.88
N ALA A 115 -13.40 22.41 -8.32
CA ALA A 115 -14.00 23.02 -9.51
C ALA A 115 -13.73 22.23 -10.82
N LEU A 116 -12.67 21.41 -10.85
CA LEU A 116 -12.25 20.61 -12.00
C LEU A 116 -12.59 19.12 -11.86
N GLU A 117 -13.22 18.69 -10.77
CA GLU A 117 -13.46 17.28 -10.46
C GLU A 117 -14.25 16.55 -11.57
N ALA A 118 -15.17 17.25 -12.24
CA ALA A 118 -15.96 16.71 -13.34
C ALA A 118 -15.19 16.58 -14.68
N ALA A 119 -14.03 17.23 -14.82
CA ALA A 119 -13.32 17.32 -16.11
C ALA A 119 -12.90 15.97 -16.69
N PRO A 120 -12.37 14.99 -15.91
CA PRO A 120 -12.04 13.66 -16.44
C PRO A 120 -13.27 12.93 -16.98
N GLY A 121 -14.40 13.01 -16.29
CA GLY A 121 -15.66 12.39 -16.73
C GLY A 121 -16.21 13.03 -18.00
N GLU A 122 -16.15 14.36 -18.10
CA GLU A 122 -16.54 15.09 -19.31
C GLU A 122 -15.67 14.73 -20.52
N TYR A 123 -14.34 14.67 -20.31
CA TYR A 123 -13.40 14.25 -21.34
C TYR A 123 -13.67 12.82 -21.84
N ALA A 124 -13.87 11.87 -20.91
CA ALA A 124 -14.20 10.49 -21.25
C ALA A 124 -15.53 10.37 -22.02
N ARG A 125 -16.55 11.14 -21.61
CA ARG A 125 -17.85 11.19 -22.30
C ARG A 125 -17.70 11.66 -23.75
N LEU A 126 -16.95 12.75 -23.97
CA LEU A 126 -16.70 13.30 -25.30
C LEU A 126 -15.91 12.32 -26.19
N LEU A 127 -14.91 11.62 -25.63
CA LEU A 127 -14.17 10.59 -26.35
C LEU A 127 -15.10 9.45 -26.79
N GLY A 128 -15.97 8.96 -25.90
CA GLY A 128 -16.93 7.90 -26.24
C GLY A 128 -18.03 8.35 -27.21
N GLU A 129 -18.37 9.63 -27.25
CA GLU A 129 -19.24 10.21 -28.28
C GLU A 129 -18.54 10.24 -29.65
N LYS A 130 -17.29 10.73 -29.72
CA LYS A 130 -16.50 10.73 -30.95
C LYS A 130 -16.24 9.33 -31.50
N GLU A 131 -15.93 8.38 -30.61
CA GLU A 131 -15.72 6.98 -30.98
C GLU A 131 -16.96 6.36 -31.61
N ARG A 132 -18.14 6.55 -31.01
CA ARG A 132 -19.41 6.07 -31.58
C ARG A 132 -19.66 6.65 -32.96
N LEU A 133 -19.47 7.96 -33.14
CA LEU A 133 -19.63 8.61 -34.44
C LEU A 133 -18.67 8.05 -35.51
N LEU A 134 -17.44 7.69 -35.14
CA LEU A 134 -16.47 7.09 -36.06
C LEU A 134 -16.79 5.64 -36.42
N ILE A 135 -17.33 4.87 -35.48
CA ILE A 135 -17.76 3.48 -35.71
C ILE A 135 -19.02 3.43 -36.60
N GLU A 136 -19.98 4.32 -36.38
CA GLU A 136 -21.23 4.41 -37.15
C GLU A 136 -21.02 4.97 -38.57
N LEU A 137 -19.90 5.67 -38.81
CA LEU A 137 -19.59 6.25 -40.11
C LEU A 137 -19.05 5.19 -41.08
N ASP A 138 -19.91 4.78 -42.02
CA ASP A 138 -19.52 3.84 -43.08
C ASP A 138 -18.30 4.32 -43.89
N GLY A 139 -17.28 3.47 -43.96
CA GLY A 139 -16.11 3.67 -44.82
C GLY A 139 -14.90 4.35 -44.17
N ASP A 140 -15.00 4.82 -42.92
CA ASP A 140 -13.84 5.32 -42.18
C ASP A 140 -13.01 4.15 -41.61
N PRO A 141 -11.73 3.97 -42.00
CA PRO A 141 -10.90 2.90 -41.47
C PRO A 141 -10.71 2.99 -39.95
N ARG A 142 -10.77 4.19 -39.37
CA ARG A 142 -10.63 4.39 -37.92
C ARG A 142 -11.74 3.73 -37.13
N GLY A 143 -12.97 3.67 -37.66
CA GLY A 143 -14.09 3.00 -37.00
C GLY A 143 -13.85 1.51 -36.81
N ARG A 144 -13.27 0.84 -37.82
CA ARG A 144 -12.91 -0.59 -37.73
C ARG A 144 -11.79 -0.82 -36.73
N ASP A 145 -10.72 -0.01 -36.81
CA ASP A 145 -9.60 -0.09 -35.87
C ASP A 145 -10.06 0.13 -34.42
N LEU A 146 -10.97 1.08 -34.19
CA LEU A 146 -11.53 1.35 -32.86
C LEU A 146 -12.37 0.17 -32.34
N ALA A 147 -13.18 -0.47 -33.19
CA ALA A 147 -13.97 -1.64 -32.80
C ALA A 147 -13.07 -2.84 -32.43
N GLU A 148 -12.00 -3.10 -33.20
CA GLU A 148 -11.02 -4.15 -32.91
C GLU A 148 -10.24 -3.87 -31.62
N LEU A 149 -9.82 -2.61 -31.41
CA LEU A 149 -9.17 -2.18 -30.17
C LEU A 149 -10.11 -2.33 -28.97
N ALA A 150 -11.38 -1.96 -29.10
CA ALA A 150 -12.36 -2.08 -28.01
C ALA A 150 -12.58 -3.54 -27.59
N SER A 151 -12.67 -4.47 -28.57
CA SER A 151 -12.75 -5.90 -28.27
C SER A 151 -11.50 -6.39 -27.53
N THR A 152 -10.32 -6.08 -28.07
CA THR A 152 -9.03 -6.53 -27.50
C THR A 152 -8.80 -5.96 -26.09
N LEU A 153 -9.12 -4.68 -25.88
CA LEU A 153 -9.06 -4.04 -24.57
C LEU A 153 -10.05 -4.67 -23.59
N GLY A 154 -11.25 -5.06 -24.06
CA GLY A 154 -12.24 -5.77 -23.25
C GLY A 154 -11.69 -7.09 -22.72
N ASP A 155 -11.13 -7.90 -23.62
CA ASP A 155 -10.55 -9.21 -23.26
C ASP A 155 -9.35 -9.03 -22.32
N LEU A 156 -8.39 -8.15 -22.64
CA LEU A 156 -7.21 -7.91 -21.79
C LEU A 156 -7.57 -7.31 -20.41
N THR A 157 -8.63 -6.50 -20.33
CA THR A 157 -9.08 -5.94 -19.05
C THR A 157 -9.73 -7.01 -18.19
N ALA A 158 -10.47 -7.95 -18.79
CA ALA A 158 -11.00 -9.12 -18.09
C ALA A 158 -9.85 -10.01 -17.58
N ASP A 159 -8.88 -10.34 -18.44
CA ASP A 159 -7.68 -11.11 -18.06
C ASP A 159 -6.93 -10.42 -16.90
N LEU A 160 -6.71 -9.11 -17.00
CA LEU A 160 -6.04 -8.34 -15.95
C LEU A 160 -6.79 -8.42 -14.62
N HIS A 161 -8.11 -8.34 -14.64
CA HIS A 161 -8.95 -8.44 -13.46
C HIS A 161 -8.81 -9.81 -12.79
N GLU A 162 -8.97 -10.89 -13.56
CA GLU A 162 -8.82 -12.27 -13.07
C GLU A 162 -7.41 -12.50 -12.48
N HIS A 163 -6.35 -11.99 -13.12
CA HIS A 163 -4.99 -12.07 -12.60
C HIS A 163 -4.79 -11.28 -11.29
N GLU A 164 -5.46 -10.15 -11.12
CA GLU A 164 -5.43 -9.42 -9.86
C GLU A 164 -6.14 -10.17 -8.72
N GLU A 165 -7.25 -10.84 -9.01
CA GLU A 165 -7.98 -11.68 -8.05
C GLU A 165 -7.13 -12.88 -7.61
N ALA A 166 -6.53 -13.59 -8.56
CA ALA A 166 -5.60 -14.67 -8.28
C ALA A 166 -4.39 -14.21 -7.46
N ARG A 167 -3.81 -13.04 -7.78
CA ARG A 167 -2.72 -12.45 -7.00
C ARG A 167 -3.15 -12.14 -5.55
N LYS A 168 -4.34 -11.55 -5.36
CA LYS A 168 -4.88 -11.23 -4.02
C LYS A 168 -5.12 -12.51 -3.21
N ALA A 169 -5.73 -13.52 -3.81
CA ALA A 169 -5.95 -14.81 -3.16
C ALA A 169 -4.64 -15.51 -2.80
N GLY A 170 -3.64 -15.48 -3.68
CA GLY A 170 -2.31 -16.05 -3.41
C GLY A 170 -1.57 -15.34 -2.27
N MET A 171 -1.61 -14.00 -2.21
CA MET A 171 -1.05 -13.26 -1.07
C MET A 171 -1.75 -13.62 0.24
N ALA A 172 -3.07 -13.78 0.23
CA ALA A 172 -3.83 -14.20 1.41
C ALA A 172 -3.46 -15.63 1.85
N ALA A 173 -3.33 -16.56 0.91
CA ALA A 173 -2.86 -17.93 1.19
C ALA A 173 -1.45 -17.94 1.77
N GLY A 174 -0.52 -17.16 1.20
CA GLY A 174 0.84 -17.02 1.71
C GLY A 174 0.89 -16.47 3.15
N ALA A 175 0.03 -15.50 3.47
CA ALA A 175 -0.07 -14.95 4.82
C ALA A 175 -0.57 -15.98 5.84
N GLU A 176 -1.61 -16.76 5.52
CA GLU A 176 -2.11 -17.81 6.41
C GLU A 176 -1.11 -18.96 6.57
N LEU A 177 -0.38 -19.34 5.52
CA LEU A 177 0.72 -20.31 5.63
C LEU A 177 1.86 -19.81 6.51
N ALA A 178 2.23 -18.53 6.41
CA ALA A 178 3.21 -17.92 7.30
C ALA A 178 2.75 -17.94 8.77
N HIS A 179 1.45 -17.70 9.02
CA HIS A 179 0.87 -17.86 10.36
C HIS A 179 0.96 -19.30 10.87
N VAL A 180 0.71 -20.31 10.03
CA VAL A 180 0.89 -21.72 10.42
C VAL A 180 2.35 -22.02 10.77
N LEU A 181 3.31 -21.54 9.97
CA LEU A 181 4.74 -21.72 10.24
C LEU A 181 5.19 -21.09 11.57
N ASP A 182 4.70 -19.88 11.88
CA ASP A 182 4.98 -19.20 13.16
C ASP A 182 4.46 -20.01 14.37
N ARG A 183 3.25 -20.58 14.25
CA ARG A 183 2.68 -21.45 15.29
C ARG A 183 3.46 -22.75 15.46
N LEU A 184 3.87 -23.39 14.37
CA LEU A 184 4.69 -24.61 14.41
C LEU A 184 6.08 -24.34 15.02
N ASN A 185 6.70 -23.20 14.71
CA ASN A 185 7.98 -22.79 15.30
C ASN A 185 7.87 -22.49 16.79
N SER A 186 6.80 -21.81 17.21
CA SER A 186 6.50 -21.56 18.62
C SER A 186 6.26 -22.86 19.39
N ALA A 187 5.58 -23.84 18.79
CA ALA A 187 5.34 -25.15 19.38
C ALA A 187 6.65 -25.97 19.54
N ARG A 188 7.54 -25.96 18.54
CA ARG A 188 8.87 -26.59 18.60
C ARG A 188 9.73 -26.00 19.73
N GLY A 189 9.71 -24.69 19.91
CA GLY A 189 10.42 -23.99 20.99
C GLY A 189 9.90 -24.33 22.39
N ALA A 190 8.58 -24.47 22.55
CA ALA A 190 7.96 -24.83 23.83
C ALA A 190 8.18 -26.30 24.23
N SER A 191 8.17 -27.23 23.28
CA SER A 191 8.42 -28.66 23.53
C SER A 191 9.83 -28.93 24.10
N THR A 192 10.80 -28.08 23.78
CA THR A 192 12.16 -28.16 24.32
C THR A 192 12.23 -27.81 25.82
N TRP A 193 11.25 -27.05 26.33
CA TRP A 193 11.18 -26.65 27.74
C TRP A 193 10.51 -27.72 28.63
N ASP A 194 9.60 -28.52 28.07
CA ASP A 194 8.81 -29.51 28.81
C ASP A 194 9.64 -30.74 29.25
N MET A 195 10.82 -30.98 28.65
CA MET A 195 11.78 -32.00 29.11
C MET A 195 12.44 -31.68 30.46
N PHE A 196 12.25 -30.48 31.03
CA PHE A 196 12.94 -30.06 32.27
C PHE A 196 12.03 -29.79 33.49
N GLY A 197 10.71 -29.95 33.41
CA GLY A 197 9.85 -29.68 34.58
C GLY A 197 8.36 -29.86 34.35
N GLY A 198 7.90 -31.10 34.24
CA GLY A 198 6.49 -31.43 34.03
C GLY A 198 5.63 -31.28 35.29
N GLY A 199 4.41 -30.77 35.11
CA GLY A 199 3.34 -30.86 36.11
C GLY A 199 2.08 -30.11 35.70
N VAL A 200 0.98 -30.85 35.45
CA VAL A 200 -0.49 -30.56 35.42
C VAL A 200 -1.01 -29.26 34.76
N LEU A 201 -0.28 -28.15 34.76
CA LEU A 201 -0.55 -26.90 34.03
C LEU A 201 -0.14 -26.96 32.54
N ALA A 202 0.69 -27.93 32.14
CA ALA A 202 1.08 -28.14 30.74
C ALA A 202 -0.14 -28.53 29.88
N ASP A 203 -1.03 -29.34 30.45
CA ASP A 203 -2.17 -29.99 29.76
C ASP A 203 -3.22 -29.02 29.19
N SER A 204 -3.43 -27.85 29.81
CA SER A 204 -4.40 -26.85 29.35
C SER A 204 -3.81 -25.84 28.36
N ILE A 205 -2.52 -25.53 28.52
CA ILE A 205 -1.76 -24.66 27.62
C ILE A 205 -1.48 -25.40 26.30
N GLU A 206 -1.18 -26.70 26.37
CA GLU A 206 -0.99 -27.57 25.21
C GLU A 206 -2.27 -27.72 24.39
N ARG A 207 -3.41 -27.98 25.04
CA ARG A 207 -4.73 -28.06 24.36
C ARG A 207 -5.11 -26.75 23.64
N ASN A 208 -4.88 -25.59 24.27
CA ASN A 208 -5.17 -24.30 23.66
C ASN A 208 -4.25 -24.01 22.45
N ARG A 209 -2.97 -24.42 22.52
CA ARG A 209 -2.03 -24.25 21.41
C ARG A 209 -2.31 -25.17 20.24
N LEU A 210 -2.72 -26.42 20.49
CA LEU A 210 -3.17 -27.35 19.45
C LEU A 210 -4.44 -26.82 18.76
N GLN A 211 -5.42 -26.33 19.52
CA GLN A 211 -6.62 -25.72 18.95
C GLN A 211 -6.28 -24.49 18.07
N GLN A 212 -5.34 -23.65 18.49
CA GLN A 212 -4.88 -22.50 17.68
C GLN A 212 -4.15 -22.94 16.41
N ALA A 213 -3.42 -24.05 16.44
CA ALA A 213 -2.77 -24.63 15.26
C ALA A 213 -3.80 -25.20 14.28
N ASP A 214 -4.83 -25.89 14.78
CA ASP A 214 -5.96 -26.39 13.97
C ASP A 214 -6.72 -25.24 13.29
N GLU A 215 -7.03 -24.17 14.04
CA GLU A 215 -7.69 -22.97 13.50
C GLU A 215 -6.83 -22.26 12.45
N ALA A 216 -5.51 -22.23 12.62
CA ALA A 216 -4.58 -21.68 11.62
C ALA A 216 -4.52 -22.55 10.36
N ALA A 217 -4.48 -23.87 10.51
CA ALA A 217 -4.48 -24.81 9.39
C ALA A 217 -5.77 -24.73 8.57
N TRP A 218 -6.93 -24.67 9.22
CA TRP A 218 -8.21 -24.49 8.53
C TRP A 218 -8.30 -23.17 7.77
N ARG A 219 -7.70 -22.09 8.29
CA ARG A 219 -7.64 -20.82 7.58
C ARG A 219 -6.72 -20.89 6.36
N ALA A 220 -5.52 -21.48 6.52
CA ALA A 220 -4.60 -21.71 5.42
C ALA A 220 -5.24 -22.57 4.32
N GLN A 221 -5.95 -23.64 4.69
CA GLN A 221 -6.68 -24.48 3.74
C GLN A 221 -7.70 -23.69 2.94
N ARG A 222 -8.58 -22.94 3.62
CA ARG A 222 -9.60 -22.14 2.94
C ARG A 222 -8.98 -21.10 2.00
N ALA A 223 -7.87 -20.47 2.42
CA ALA A 223 -7.18 -19.51 1.58
C ALA A 223 -6.55 -20.17 0.34
N LEU A 224 -5.99 -21.38 0.48
CA LEU A 224 -5.51 -22.19 -0.63
C LEU A 224 -6.65 -22.63 -1.57
N ASP A 225 -7.83 -23.00 -1.05
CA ASP A 225 -9.00 -23.34 -1.86
C ASP A 225 -9.51 -22.15 -2.69
N VAL A 226 -9.48 -20.95 -2.10
CA VAL A 226 -9.78 -19.72 -2.83
C VAL A 226 -8.73 -19.51 -3.92
N PHE A 227 -7.44 -19.54 -3.56
CA PHE A 227 -6.37 -19.33 -4.51
C PHE A 227 -6.39 -20.33 -5.68
N ALA A 228 -6.68 -21.60 -5.41
CA ALA A 228 -6.80 -22.63 -6.44
C ALA A 228 -7.96 -22.36 -7.42
N ARG A 229 -9.08 -21.81 -6.93
CA ARG A 229 -10.21 -21.41 -7.81
C ARG A 229 -9.82 -20.23 -8.68
N GLU A 230 -9.27 -19.16 -8.09
CA GLU A 230 -8.83 -18.00 -8.87
C GLU A 230 -7.73 -18.35 -9.88
N LEU A 231 -6.86 -19.32 -9.57
CA LEU A 231 -5.85 -19.84 -10.49
C LEU A 231 -6.44 -20.58 -11.71
N ALA A 232 -7.61 -21.20 -11.55
CA ALA A 232 -8.29 -21.88 -12.64
C ALA A 232 -8.84 -20.88 -13.67
N ASP A 233 -9.31 -19.72 -13.20
CA ASP A 233 -9.87 -18.67 -14.04
C ASP A 233 -8.79 -18.03 -14.92
N VAL A 234 -7.59 -17.78 -14.39
CA VAL A 234 -6.46 -17.20 -15.13
C VAL A 234 -5.73 -18.17 -16.09
N GLY A 235 -6.28 -19.36 -16.31
CA GLY A 235 -5.76 -20.32 -17.29
C GLY A 235 -4.30 -20.73 -17.05
N VAL A 236 -3.81 -20.73 -15.80
CA VAL A 236 -2.45 -21.18 -15.45
C VAL A 236 -2.35 -22.70 -15.62
N MET A 237 -2.32 -23.12 -16.87
CA MET A 237 -1.96 -24.45 -17.37
C MET A 237 -0.49 -24.48 -17.85
N ALA A 238 0.26 -23.39 -17.66
CA ALA A 238 1.69 -23.29 -17.97
C ALA A 238 2.54 -23.48 -16.70
N ASN A 239 2.63 -24.73 -16.24
CA ASN A 239 3.70 -25.37 -15.45
C ASN A 239 4.71 -24.42 -14.75
N PRO A 240 4.72 -24.38 -13.40
CA PRO A 240 5.53 -25.36 -12.71
C PRO A 240 4.66 -26.13 -11.72
N ARG A 241 4.47 -27.41 -12.02
CA ARG A 241 4.01 -28.48 -11.13
C ARG A 241 3.30 -27.92 -9.90
N LEU A 242 2.00 -27.64 -10.05
CA LEU A 242 1.07 -28.05 -9.01
C LEU A 242 1.61 -29.41 -8.53
N PRO A 243 2.03 -29.58 -7.26
CA PRO A 243 1.78 -30.86 -6.62
C PRO A 243 0.33 -31.20 -6.95
N GLU A 244 -0.07 -32.47 -7.07
CA GLU A 244 -1.50 -32.77 -6.97
C GLU A 244 -1.98 -32.24 -5.62
N VAL A 245 -2.31 -30.95 -5.56
CA VAL A 245 -2.99 -30.30 -4.47
C VAL A 245 -4.42 -30.70 -4.74
N ASP A 246 -4.72 -31.98 -4.49
CA ASP A 246 -5.97 -32.24 -3.82
C ASP A 246 -5.93 -31.26 -2.64
N THR A 247 -6.81 -30.28 -2.63
CA THR A 247 -6.79 -29.31 -1.54
C THR A 247 -6.95 -30.02 -0.19
N ARG A 248 -7.50 -31.24 -0.18
CA ARG A 248 -7.47 -32.15 0.96
C ARG A 248 -6.07 -32.56 1.39
N TRP A 249 -5.05 -32.57 0.52
CA TRP A 249 -3.66 -32.93 0.85
C TRP A 249 -3.07 -32.08 1.99
N PHE A 250 -3.37 -30.78 2.09
CA PHE A 250 -2.82 -29.98 3.19
C PHE A 250 -3.50 -30.32 4.52
N VAL A 251 -4.82 -30.54 4.53
CA VAL A 251 -5.55 -31.09 5.70
C VAL A 251 -5.01 -32.48 6.03
N ASP A 252 -4.97 -33.41 5.08
CA ASP A 252 -4.50 -34.77 5.29
C ASP A 252 -3.04 -34.78 5.78
N THR A 253 -2.15 -33.98 5.20
CA THR A 253 -0.74 -33.87 5.61
C THR A 253 -0.59 -33.18 6.97
N PHE A 254 -1.39 -32.17 7.29
CA PHE A 254 -1.35 -31.49 8.59
C PHE A 254 -1.91 -32.41 9.69
N PHE A 255 -3.09 -32.99 9.49
CA PHE A 255 -3.80 -33.80 10.47
C PHE A 255 -3.23 -35.23 10.59
N ASP A 256 -2.80 -35.91 9.52
CA ASP A 256 -2.13 -37.23 9.62
C ASP A 256 -0.77 -37.13 10.31
N ASN A 257 -0.08 -35.98 10.25
CA ASN A 257 1.21 -35.80 10.90
C ASN A 257 1.12 -35.19 12.31
N ILE A 258 0.10 -34.39 12.63
CA ILE A 258 -0.07 -33.75 13.95
C ILE A 258 -0.96 -34.58 14.88
N VAL A 259 -2.14 -35.02 14.43
CA VAL A 259 -3.13 -35.69 15.30
C VAL A 259 -2.67 -37.10 15.67
N THR A 260 -1.98 -37.78 14.76
CA THR A 260 -1.50 -39.15 14.99
C THR A 260 -0.26 -39.22 15.89
N ASP A 261 0.40 -38.09 16.20
CA ASP A 261 1.79 -38.09 16.70
C ASP A 261 2.07 -37.11 17.86
N VAL A 262 1.07 -36.87 18.71
CA VAL A 262 1.24 -36.28 20.07
C VAL A 262 2.25 -37.07 20.94
N MET A 263 2.84 -38.17 20.45
CA MET A 263 3.81 -38.98 21.18
C MET A 263 5.28 -38.94 20.72
N LYS A 264 5.69 -38.37 19.57
CA LYS A 264 7.13 -38.45 19.16
C LYS A 264 7.68 -37.21 18.43
N HIS A 265 8.68 -36.59 19.07
CA HIS A 265 9.49 -35.40 18.71
C HIS A 265 10.09 -35.36 17.28
N HIS A 266 9.96 -36.39 16.44
CA HIS A 266 10.62 -36.47 15.11
C HIS A 266 9.76 -35.96 13.93
N ARG A 267 8.48 -35.59 14.13
CA ARG A 267 7.56 -35.32 12.99
C ARG A 267 6.93 -33.93 12.89
N ILE A 268 7.11 -33.04 13.89
CA ILE A 268 6.83 -31.60 13.75
C ILE A 268 7.66 -30.97 12.62
N THR A 269 8.86 -31.51 12.36
CA THR A 269 9.72 -31.11 11.23
C THR A 269 9.09 -31.46 9.88
N GLY A 270 8.43 -32.61 9.74
CA GLY A 270 7.78 -33.01 8.48
C GLY A 270 6.61 -32.10 8.10
N THR A 271 5.72 -31.78 9.04
CA THR A 271 4.62 -30.83 8.79
C THR A 271 5.14 -29.43 8.51
N HIS A 272 6.14 -28.98 9.26
CA HIS A 272 6.80 -27.69 9.00
C HIS A 272 7.37 -27.64 7.57
N ASP A 273 8.10 -28.66 7.14
CA ASP A 273 8.72 -28.70 5.81
C ASP A 273 7.66 -28.76 4.69
N ALA A 274 6.53 -29.44 4.90
CA ALA A 274 5.42 -29.45 3.95
C ALA A 274 4.74 -28.07 3.82
N VAL A 275 4.46 -27.41 4.96
CA VAL A 275 3.88 -26.04 4.97
C VAL A 275 4.86 -25.04 4.36
N ALA A 276 6.17 -25.18 4.62
CA ALA A 276 7.20 -24.33 4.03
C ALA A 276 7.29 -24.50 2.50
N GLN A 277 7.21 -25.74 2.00
CA GLN A 277 7.15 -26.00 0.55
C GLN A 277 5.89 -25.41 -0.09
N ALA A 278 4.73 -25.52 0.56
CA ALA A 278 3.49 -24.89 0.09
C ALA A 278 3.62 -23.35 0.06
N ALA A 279 4.21 -22.75 1.10
CA ALA A 279 4.44 -21.31 1.16
C ALA A 279 5.38 -20.84 0.04
N GLN A 280 6.47 -21.57 -0.21
CA GLN A 280 7.40 -21.28 -1.30
C GLN A 280 6.70 -21.39 -2.67
N TRP A 281 5.89 -22.43 -2.89
CA TRP A 281 5.12 -22.58 -4.14
C TRP A 281 4.12 -21.44 -4.35
N VAL A 282 3.42 -21.02 -3.30
CA VAL A 282 2.51 -19.85 -3.36
C VAL A 282 3.29 -18.59 -3.71
N GLU A 283 4.44 -18.36 -3.07
CA GLU A 283 5.30 -17.19 -3.34
C GLU A 283 5.78 -17.16 -4.80
N GLU A 284 6.30 -18.28 -5.31
CA GLU A 284 6.76 -18.41 -6.70
C GLU A 284 5.63 -18.18 -7.70
N THR A 285 4.44 -18.71 -7.40
CA THR A 285 3.25 -18.56 -8.24
C THR A 285 2.75 -17.11 -8.23
N VAL A 286 2.64 -16.47 -7.07
CA VAL A 286 2.26 -15.06 -6.93
C VAL A 286 3.25 -14.15 -7.65
N ALA A 287 4.55 -14.45 -7.59
CA ALA A 287 5.56 -13.71 -8.33
C ALA A 287 5.36 -13.85 -9.86
N SER A 288 4.98 -15.04 -10.33
CA SER A 288 4.66 -15.27 -11.75
C SER A 288 3.41 -14.51 -12.20
N ILE A 289 2.32 -14.61 -11.44
CA ILE A 289 1.08 -13.86 -11.70
C ILE A 289 1.38 -12.35 -11.72
N SER A 290 2.13 -11.86 -10.74
CA SER A 290 2.45 -10.43 -10.64
C SER A 290 3.23 -9.90 -11.85
N ARG A 291 4.14 -10.71 -12.42
CA ARG A 291 4.82 -10.36 -13.69
C ARG A 291 3.80 -10.29 -14.83
N ARG A 292 2.92 -11.28 -14.95
CA ARG A 292 1.89 -11.31 -16.00
C ARG A 292 0.90 -10.14 -15.88
N THR A 293 0.46 -9.82 -14.67
CA THR A 293 -0.37 -8.63 -14.37
C THR A 293 0.31 -7.35 -14.85
N ALA A 294 1.62 -7.19 -14.61
CA ALA A 294 2.38 -6.02 -15.05
C ALA A 294 2.48 -5.95 -16.59
N GLU A 295 2.69 -7.08 -17.26
CA GLU A 295 2.69 -7.19 -18.73
C GLU A 295 1.33 -6.77 -19.32
N LEU A 296 0.24 -7.37 -18.83
CA LEU A 296 -1.12 -7.07 -19.27
C LEU A 296 -1.49 -5.61 -19.02
N SER A 297 -1.13 -5.06 -17.85
CA SER A 297 -1.34 -3.65 -17.54
C SER A 297 -0.60 -2.73 -18.53
N SER A 298 0.64 -3.08 -18.89
CA SER A 298 1.39 -2.34 -19.90
C SER A 298 0.78 -2.46 -21.29
N GLU A 299 0.27 -3.63 -21.68
CA GLU A 299 -0.40 -3.86 -22.95
C GLU A 299 -1.70 -3.06 -23.05
N CYS A 300 -2.54 -3.12 -22.02
CA CYS A 300 -3.74 -2.29 -21.90
C CYS A 300 -3.38 -0.80 -22.06
N ALA A 301 -2.36 -0.31 -21.35
CA ALA A 301 -1.94 1.09 -21.44
C ALA A 301 -1.50 1.49 -22.86
N LEU A 302 -0.79 0.61 -23.59
CA LEU A 302 -0.38 0.85 -24.97
C LEU A 302 -1.58 0.90 -25.93
N LEU A 303 -2.52 -0.02 -25.79
CA LEU A 303 -3.74 -0.03 -26.62
C LEU A 303 -4.66 1.15 -26.30
N GLN A 304 -4.77 1.54 -25.02
CA GLN A 304 -5.48 2.76 -24.60
C GLN A 304 -4.87 4.00 -25.27
N ALA A 305 -3.54 4.11 -25.26
CA ALA A 305 -2.84 5.22 -25.91
C ALA A 305 -3.05 5.24 -27.43
N ARG A 306 -3.08 4.07 -28.08
CA ARG A 306 -3.40 3.95 -29.51
C ARG A 306 -4.84 4.38 -29.79
N ARG A 307 -5.81 3.96 -28.98
CA ARG A 307 -7.21 4.41 -29.06
C ARG A 307 -7.30 5.93 -28.93
N ASP A 308 -6.66 6.51 -27.92
CA ASP A 308 -6.66 7.95 -27.69
C ASP A 308 -6.00 8.73 -28.83
N ALA A 309 -4.99 8.16 -29.49
CA ALA A 309 -4.36 8.76 -30.67
C ALA A 309 -5.30 8.78 -31.89
N LEU A 310 -6.10 7.73 -32.09
CA LEU A 310 -7.12 7.69 -33.15
C LEU A 310 -8.26 8.68 -32.89
N LEU A 311 -8.58 8.90 -31.61
CA LEU A 311 -9.62 9.83 -31.16
C LEU A 311 -9.09 11.25 -30.93
N ALA A 312 -7.79 11.48 -31.05
CA ALA A 312 -7.20 12.80 -30.84
C ALA A 312 -7.84 13.82 -31.81
N PRO A 313 -8.07 15.06 -31.36
CA PRO A 313 -8.56 16.11 -32.24
C PRO A 313 -7.57 16.30 -33.40
N GLY A 314 -8.09 16.47 -34.62
CA GLY A 314 -7.26 16.77 -35.79
C GLY A 314 -6.54 18.12 -35.63
N PRO A 315 -5.47 18.37 -36.40
CA PRO A 315 -4.88 19.70 -36.50
C PRO A 315 -5.88 20.73 -37.06
#